data_AF-A0A2X1KP88-F1
#
_entry.id   AF-A0A2X1KP88-F1
#
_cell.length_a   1.000
_cell.length_b   1.000
_cell.length_c   1.000
_cell.angle_alpha   90.00
_cell.angle_beta   90.00
_cell.angle_gamma   90.00
#
_symmetry.space_group_name_H-M   'P 1'
#
loop_
_entity.id
_entity.type
_entity.pdbx_description
1 polymer ?
#
loop_
_entity_poly.entity_id
_entity_poly.type
_entity_poly.pdbx_seq_one_letter_code
_entity_poly.pdbx_strand_id
1 'polypeptide(L)'
;MDITPILHAICAVAVQGLVGCITGDWVYGAIAGCTFFIAREHTQAEYRWIKRFGDGHRQNMPWWGGFDPRVWNVASLMDFVVPVVACAGLYGCMLIFS
;
A
#
# COMPACT_ATOMS: atom_id res chain seq x y z
N MET A 1 13.15 -12.22 -9.56
CA MET A 1 12.06 -11.28 -9.88
C MET A 1 11.23 -11.15 -8.63
N ASP A 2 11.09 -9.94 -8.09
CA ASP A 2 10.31 -9.69 -6.88
C ASP A 2 8.82 -9.69 -7.24
N ILE A 3 8.10 -10.75 -6.87
CA ILE A 3 6.67 -10.97 -7.21
C ILE A 3 5.75 -10.27 -6.19
N THR A 4 6.32 -9.70 -5.13
CA THR A 4 5.63 -9.01 -4.03
C THR A 4 4.64 -7.94 -4.49
N PRO A 5 4.98 -7.04 -5.43
CA PRO A 5 4.05 -6.01 -5.90
C PRO A 5 2.80 -6.60 -6.57
N ILE A 6 2.97 -7.71 -7.28
CA ILE A 6 1.87 -8.42 -7.95
C ILE A 6 0.95 -9.06 -6.91
N LEU A 7 1.53 -9.69 -5.88
CA LEU A 7 0.75 -10.29 -4.79
C LEU A 7 -0.04 -9.22 -4.03
N HIS A 8 0.57 -8.06 -3.74
CA HIS A 8 -0.11 -6.93 -3.11
C HIS A 8 -1.29 -6.44 -3.96
N ALA A 9 -1.10 -6.34 -5.29
CA ALA A 9 -2.16 -5.94 -6.21
C ALA A 9 -3.33 -6.94 -6.21
N ILE A 10 -3.04 -8.25 -6.27
CA ILE A 10 -4.07 -9.30 -6.20
C ILE A 10 -4.85 -9.21 -4.89
N CYS A 11 -4.16 -9.05 -3.75
CA CYS A 11 -4.81 -8.90 -2.45
C CYS A 11 -5.67 -7.63 -2.38
N ALA A 12 -5.19 -6.49 -2.89
CA ALA A 12 -5.94 -5.24 -2.88
C ALA A 12 -7.22 -5.33 -3.73
N VAL A 13 -7.12 -5.92 -4.92
CA VAL A 13 -8.25 -6.17 -5.82
C VAL A 13 -9.25 -7.15 -5.21
N ALA A 14 -8.77 -8.20 -4.52
CA ALA A 14 -9.64 -9.14 -3.81
C ALA A 14 -10.43 -8.45 -2.68
N VAL A 15 -9.79 -7.58 -1.90
CA VAL A 15 -10.46 -6.78 -0.86
C VAL A 15 -11.48 -5.82 -1.48
N GLN A 16 -11.12 -5.13 -2.57
CA GLN A 16 -12.04 -4.26 -3.28
C GLN A 16 -13.27 -5.01 -3.80
N GLY A 17 -13.07 -6.19 -4.39
CA GLY A 17 -14.16 -7.04 -4.87
C GLY A 17 -15.05 -7.54 -3.73
N LEU A 18 -14.48 -7.98 -2.62
CA LEU A 18 -15.24 -8.47 -1.47
C LEU A 18 -16.10 -7.36 -0.85
N VAL A 19 -15.53 -6.16 -0.65
CA VAL A 19 -16.27 -5.01 -0.12
C VAL A 19 -17.33 -4.53 -1.12
N GLY A 20 -16.98 -4.43 -2.40
CA GLY A 20 -17.91 -4.03 -3.47
C GLY A 20 -19.10 -4.99 -3.58
N CYS A 21 -18.89 -6.30 -3.49
CA CYS A 21 -19.96 -7.30 -3.52
C CYS A 21 -20.85 -7.28 -2.27
N ILE A 22 -20.31 -6.99 -1.09
CA ILE A 22 -21.08 -6.99 0.17
C ILE A 22 -21.85 -5.69 0.36
N THR A 23 -21.23 -4.56 0.05
CA THR A 23 -21.77 -3.22 0.36
C THR A 23 -22.41 -2.54 -0.86
N GLY A 24 -22.12 -3.02 -2.07
CA GLY A 24 -22.46 -2.34 -3.32
C GLY A 24 -21.54 -1.17 -3.66
N ASP A 25 -20.66 -0.76 -2.74
CA ASP A 25 -19.78 0.40 -2.92
C ASP A 25 -18.32 -0.04 -3.12
N TRP A 26 -17.93 -0.03 -4.39
CA TRP A 26 -16.61 -0.42 -4.87
C TRP A 26 -15.51 0.59 -4.50
N VAL A 27 -15.87 1.84 -4.19
CA VAL A 27 -14.94 2.89 -3.81
C VAL A 27 -14.41 2.64 -2.41
N TYR A 28 -15.29 2.28 -1.46
CA TYR A 28 -14.84 1.91 -0.11
C TYR A 28 -13.88 0.72 -0.13
N GLY A 29 -14.14 -0.26 -0.99
CA GLY A 29 -13.25 -1.41 -1.18
C GLY A 29 -11.87 -1.02 -1.71
N ALA A 30 -11.83 -0.12 -2.70
CA ALA A 30 -10.58 0.39 -3.26
C ALA A 30 -9.76 1.19 -2.22
N ILE A 31 -10.42 2.08 -1.48
CA ILE A 31 -9.78 2.90 -0.44
C ILE A 31 -9.22 2.01 0.66
N ALA A 32 -9.98 1.01 1.13
CA ALA A 32 -9.54 0.09 2.18
C ALA A 32 -8.31 -0.72 1.74
N GLY A 33 -8.35 -1.30 0.53
CA GLY A 33 -7.23 -2.08 -0.02
C GLY A 33 -5.96 -1.23 -0.19
N CYS A 34 -6.09 -0.05 -0.78
CA CYS A 34 -4.95 0.87 -0.98
C CYS A 34 -4.36 1.36 0.34
N THR A 35 -5.22 1.77 1.28
CA THR A 35 -4.78 2.29 2.59
C THR A 35 -3.99 1.24 3.37
N PHE A 36 -4.40 -0.03 3.31
CA PHE A 36 -3.70 -1.12 3.97
C PHE A 36 -2.24 -1.26 3.47
N PHE A 37 -2.02 -1.27 2.16
CA PHE A 37 -0.67 -1.43 1.60
C PHE A 37 0.20 -0.19 1.78
N ILE A 38 -0.38 1.02 1.73
CA ILE A 38 0.34 2.26 2.07
C ILE A 38 0.79 2.23 3.53
N ALA A 39 -0.10 1.86 4.46
CA ALA A 39 0.23 1.76 5.88
C ALA A 39 1.30 0.69 6.16
N ARG A 40 1.21 -0.47 5.48
CA ARG A 40 2.24 -1.51 5.54
C ARG A 40 3.60 -0.97 5.09
N GLU A 41 3.68 -0.31 3.95
CA GLU A 41 4.97 0.19 3.47
C GLU A 41 5.53 1.31 4.36
N HIS A 42 4.66 2.17 4.89
CA HIS A 42 5.04 3.20 5.85
C HIS A 42 5.69 2.58 7.10
N THR A 43 5.10 1.52 7.66
CA THR A 43 5.71 0.82 8.80
C THR A 43 7.04 0.14 8.44
N GLN A 44 7.19 -0.40 7.22
CA GLN A 44 8.48 -0.92 6.77
C GLN A 44 9.55 0.17 6.63
N ALA A 45 9.17 1.36 6.16
CA ALA A 45 10.06 2.51 6.10
C ALA A 45 10.55 2.92 7.51
N GLU A 46 9.66 2.92 8.51
CA GLU A 46 10.03 3.15 9.91
C GLU A 46 11.07 2.12 10.40
N TYR A 47 10.88 0.83 10.14
CA TYR A 47 11.86 -0.20 10.52
C TYR A 47 13.21 0.00 9.84
N ARG A 48 13.23 0.37 8.55
CA ARG A 48 14.47 0.69 7.82
C ARG A 48 15.17 1.91 8.41
N TRP A 49 14.40 2.92 8.82
CA TRP A 49 14.93 4.11 9.48
C TRP A 49 15.57 3.78 10.83
N ILE A 50 14.86 3.06 11.69
CA ILE A 50 15.35 2.66 13.02
C ILE A 50 16.65 1.86 12.91
N LYS A 51 16.72 0.94 11.94
CA LYS A 51 17.92 0.13 11.70
C LYS A 51 19.11 0.95 11.20
N ARG A 52 18.88 2.02 10.43
CA ARG A 52 19.95 2.79 9.77
C ARG A 52 20.41 4.01 10.56
N PHE A 53 19.51 4.65 11.29
CA PHE A 53 19.76 5.92 11.99
C PHE A 53 19.43 5.87 13.49
N GLY A 54 18.55 4.96 13.91
CA GLY A 54 18.10 4.85 15.30
C GLY A 54 18.91 3.90 16.18
N ASP A 55 20.00 3.31 15.65
CA ASP A 55 20.78 2.25 16.32
C ASP A 55 19.91 1.06 16.80
N GLY A 56 18.83 0.78 16.07
CA GLY A 56 17.86 -0.25 16.44
C GLY A 56 16.82 0.17 17.50
N HIS A 57 16.84 1.42 17.97
CA HIS A 57 15.89 1.91 18.97
C HIS A 57 14.85 2.87 18.38
N ARG A 58 13.56 2.53 18.52
CA ARG A 58 12.43 3.37 18.05
C ARG A 58 12.39 4.74 18.74
N GLN A 59 12.92 4.85 19.96
CA GLN A 59 12.95 6.09 20.73
C GLN A 59 13.77 7.20 20.04
N ASN A 60 14.75 6.80 19.24
CA ASN A 60 15.61 7.71 18.50
C ASN A 60 14.98 8.16 17.17
N MET A 61 13.84 7.57 16.79
CA MET A 61 13.15 7.91 15.56
C MET A 61 12.25 9.14 15.75
N PRO A 62 12.44 10.21 14.96
CA PRO A 62 11.51 11.32 14.97
C PRO A 62 10.15 10.83 14.47
N TRP A 63 9.07 11.49 14.90
CA TRP A 63 7.70 11.17 14.47
C TRP A 63 7.50 11.16 12.94
N TRP A 64 8.33 11.87 12.19
CA TRP A 64 8.33 11.88 10.71
C TRP A 64 9.31 10.90 10.07
N GLY A 65 10.03 10.07 10.84
CA GLY A 65 11.08 9.17 10.32
C GLY A 65 10.61 8.17 9.26
N GLY A 66 9.33 7.77 9.30
CA GLY A 66 8.70 6.97 8.25
C GLY A 66 8.60 7.66 6.89
N PHE A 67 8.62 9.00 6.85
CA PHE A 67 8.56 9.80 5.61
C PHE A 67 9.93 10.22 5.08
N ASP A 68 11.03 9.84 5.72
CA ASP A 68 12.38 10.23 5.27
C ASP A 68 12.71 9.57 3.91
N PRO A 69 12.88 10.33 2.81
CA PRO A 69 13.10 9.75 1.47
C PRO A 69 14.31 8.81 1.39
N ARG A 70 15.27 8.93 2.32
CA ARG A 70 16.49 8.10 2.36
C ARG A 70 16.23 6.63 2.69
N VAL A 71 15.08 6.32 3.29
CA VAL A 71 14.69 4.95 3.65
C VAL A 71 13.69 4.34 2.67
N TRP A 72 13.30 5.09 1.64
CA TRP A 72 12.42 4.64 0.58
C TRP A 72 13.22 4.19 -0.62
N ASN A 73 12.90 3.00 -1.13
CA ASN A 73 13.46 2.47 -2.37
C ASN A 73 12.41 2.49 -3.47
N VAL A 74 12.82 2.49 -4.75
CA VAL A 74 11.90 2.42 -5.90
C VAL A 74 11.04 1.16 -5.83
N ALA A 75 11.58 0.04 -5.33
CA ALA A 75 10.82 -1.18 -5.08
C ALA A 75 9.69 -0.98 -4.04
N SER A 76 9.96 -0.26 -2.95
CA SER A 76 8.94 0.13 -1.95
C SER A 76 7.87 1.05 -2.53
N LEU A 77 8.26 1.96 -3.43
CA LEU A 77 7.31 2.82 -4.13
C LEU A 77 6.36 1.99 -4.99
N MET A 78 6.88 0.99 -5.71
CA MET A 78 6.08 0.09 -6.53
C MET A 78 5.12 -0.76 -5.71
N ASP A 79 5.51 -1.13 -4.48
CA ASP A 79 4.69 -1.97 -3.59
C ASP A 79 3.37 -1.33 -3.15
N PHE A 80 3.20 -0.01 -3.25
CA PHE A 80 1.89 0.64 -3.04
C PHE A 80 1.30 1.23 -4.33
N VAL A 81 2.11 1.66 -5.30
CA VAL A 81 1.59 2.22 -6.57
C VAL A 81 0.88 1.15 -7.40
N VAL A 82 1.42 -0.08 -7.46
CA VAL A 82 0.83 -1.16 -8.26
C VAL A 82 -0.58 -1.55 -7.73
N PRO A 83 -0.80 -1.73 -6.42
CA PRO A 83 -2.14 -1.90 -5.86
C PRO A 83 -3.10 -0.76 -6.19
N VAL A 84 -2.67 0.50 -6.09
CA VAL A 84 -3.51 1.67 -6.36
C VAL A 84 -3.96 1.71 -7.83
N VAL A 85 -3.03 1.49 -8.76
CA VAL A 85 -3.32 1.45 -10.20
C VAL A 85 -4.25 0.28 -10.53
N ALA A 86 -4.04 -0.89 -9.92
CA ALA A 86 -4.91 -2.05 -10.12
C ALA A 86 -6.34 -1.80 -9.62
N CYS A 87 -6.49 -1.20 -8.43
CA CYS A 87 -7.79 -0.85 -7.87
C CYS A 87 -8.52 0.22 -8.69
N ALA A 88 -7.78 1.23 -9.16
CA ALA A 88 -8.31 2.27 -10.05
C ALA A 88 -8.75 1.69 -11.40
N GLY A 89 -7.99 0.76 -11.96
CA GLY A 89 -8.34 0.04 -13.19
C GLY A 89 -9.62 -0.78 -13.03
N LEU A 90 -9.76 -1.54 -11.94
CA LEU A 90 -10.98 -2.31 -11.67
C LEU A 90 -12.20 -1.39 -11.53
N TYR A 91 -12.06 -0.28 -10.80
CA TYR A 91 -13.13 0.70 -10.64
C TYR A 91 -13.52 1.35 -11.98
N GLY A 92 -12.53 1.73 -12.80
CA GLY A 92 -12.76 2.28 -14.14
C GLY A 92 -13.50 1.30 -15.06
N CYS A 93 -13.16 0.01 -15.03
CA CYS A 93 -13.91 -1.03 -15.73
C CYS A 93 -15.36 -1.09 -15.24
N MET A 94 -15.59 -1.07 -13.92
CA MET A 94 -16.95 -1.10 -13.36
C MET A 94 -17.81 0.10 -13.80
N LEU A 95 -17.23 1.29 -13.90
CA LEU A 95 -17.93 2.48 -14.40
C LEU A 95 -18.34 2.37 -15.87
N ILE A 96 -17.61 1.60 -16.69
CA ILE A 96 -17.95 1.39 -18.11
C ILE A 96 -19.11 0.39 -18.27
N PHE A 97 -19.26 -0.55 -17.33
CA PHE A 97 -20.26 -1.62 -17.38
C PHE A 97 -21.53 -1.36 -16.54
N SER A 98 -21.58 -0.25 -15.81
CA SER A 98 -22.73 0.18 -15.00
C SER A 98 -23.58 1.24 -15.69
#